data_AF-A0A425DJ61-F1
#
_entry.id   AF-A0A425DJ61-F1
#
_cell.length_a   1.000
_cell.length_b   1.000
_cell.length_c   1.000
_cell.angle_alpha   90.00
_cell.angle_beta   90.00
_cell.angle_gamma   90.00
#
_symmetry.space_group_name_H-M   'P 1'
#
loop_
_entity.id
_entity.type
_entity.pdbx_description
1 polymer ?
#
loop_
_entity_poly.entity_id
_entity_poly.type
_entity_poly.pdbx_seq_one_letter_code
_entity_poly.pdbx_strand_id
1 'polypeptide(L)'
;MQEAQRTPKRSYTVATKQEVLGLVEAGLVDYKVSELLGIPRRTIRTWIDQKWDILAYDGNEKPKKIVPGGRPETFPGPDGLVLLMNEMREQERAMTTTHIVNWIKQHQADWLRSYVARKKPGAGYQSLLRLLQRFCHRHGFSRQRPGKNKQSQAALVEVRDKFAVEFHREYRGFGPETIYDVDETGFHCDMPPKYNLSA
;
A
#
# COMPACT_ATOMS: atom_id res chain seq x y z
N MET A 1 7.35 42.78 -29.07
CA MET A 1 6.33 41.88 -28.48
C MET A 1 6.85 41.47 -27.10
N GLN A 2 6.18 41.85 -26.02
CA GLN A 2 6.58 41.44 -24.67
C GLN A 2 6.07 40.01 -24.41
N GLU A 3 6.99 39.09 -24.09
CA GLU A 3 6.64 37.74 -23.65
C GLU A 3 5.93 37.79 -22.29
N ALA A 4 4.69 37.31 -22.24
CA ALA A 4 3.95 37.17 -21.00
C ALA A 4 4.61 36.09 -20.13
N GLN A 5 5.30 36.50 -19.07
CA GLN A 5 5.85 35.61 -18.05
C GLN A 5 4.69 34.83 -17.40
N ARG A 6 4.67 33.51 -17.57
CA ARG A 6 3.67 32.63 -16.96
C ARG A 6 3.88 32.62 -15.44
N THR A 7 2.90 33.11 -14.69
CA THR A 7 2.93 33.04 -13.22
C THR A 7 2.91 31.57 -12.78
N PRO A 8 3.81 31.13 -11.88
CA PRO A 8 3.82 29.75 -11.40
C PRO A 8 2.50 29.41 -10.70
N LYS A 9 1.91 28.26 -11.05
CA LYS A 9 0.66 27.79 -10.42
C LYS A 9 0.91 27.52 -8.94
N ARG A 10 0.22 28.26 -8.07
CA ARG A 10 0.21 28.00 -6.63
C ARG A 10 -0.37 26.61 -6.35
N SER A 11 0.24 25.88 -5.43
CA SER A 11 -0.17 24.53 -5.06
C SER A 11 -0.16 24.39 -3.54
N TYR A 12 -1.22 23.84 -2.97
CA TYR A 12 -1.43 23.77 -1.53
C TYR A 12 -1.50 22.31 -1.07
N THR A 13 -0.93 22.03 0.10
CA THR A 13 -0.96 20.70 0.73
C THR A 13 -2.35 20.37 1.26
N VAL A 14 -2.61 19.12 1.63
CA VAL A 14 -3.90 18.76 2.25
C VAL A 14 -4.05 19.42 3.61
N ALA A 15 -2.97 19.54 4.40
CA ALA A 15 -2.96 20.26 5.68
C ALA A 15 -3.50 21.69 5.55
N THR A 16 -2.97 22.46 4.58
CA THR A 16 -3.42 23.84 4.34
C THR A 16 -4.89 23.93 3.92
N LYS A 17 -5.41 22.91 3.22
CA LYS A 17 -6.83 22.87 2.84
C LYS A 17 -7.72 22.59 4.04
N GLN A 18 -7.30 21.67 4.93
CA GLN A 18 -8.01 21.35 6.16
C GLN A 18 -8.01 22.53 7.13
N GLU A 19 -6.89 23.24 7.27
CA GLU A 19 -6.78 24.48 8.05
C GLU A 19 -7.76 25.56 7.55
N VAL A 20 -7.81 25.79 6.23
CA VAL A 20 -8.75 26.74 5.61
C VAL A 20 -10.20 26.35 5.90
N LEU A 21 -10.54 25.06 5.78
CA LEU A 21 -11.89 24.59 6.05
C LEU A 21 -12.25 24.68 7.54
N GLY A 22 -11.31 24.42 8.44
CA GLY A 22 -11.51 24.61 9.88
C GLY A 22 -11.82 26.06 10.25
N LEU A 23 -11.15 27.04 9.62
CA LEU A 23 -11.48 28.46 9.80
C LEU A 23 -12.86 28.83 9.27
N VAL A 24 -13.27 28.24 8.14
CA VAL A 24 -14.61 28.46 7.57
C VAL A 24 -15.69 27.83 8.47
N GLU A 25 -15.46 26.63 9.01
CA GLU A 25 -16.38 25.98 9.96
C GLU A 25 -16.47 26.72 11.30
N ALA A 26 -15.38 27.39 11.72
CA ALA A 26 -15.38 28.30 12.87
C ALA A 26 -16.14 29.62 12.63
N GLY A 27 -16.76 29.79 11.46
CA GLY A 27 -17.63 30.94 11.14
C GLY A 27 -16.93 32.10 10.44
N LEU A 28 -15.66 31.95 10.00
CA LEU A 28 -15.02 32.98 9.21
C LEU A 28 -15.53 32.99 7.76
N VAL A 29 -15.80 34.19 7.25
CA VAL A 29 -16.22 34.40 5.87
C VAL A 29 -15.02 34.26 4.92
N ASP A 30 -15.26 33.73 3.70
CA ASP A 30 -14.25 33.43 2.69
C ASP A 30 -13.24 34.58 2.41
N TYR A 31 -13.67 35.84 2.49
CA TYR A 31 -12.80 37.00 2.28
C TYR A 31 -11.79 37.19 3.42
N LYS A 32 -12.18 36.97 4.68
CA LYS A 32 -11.27 37.08 5.84
C LYS A 32 -10.22 35.98 5.80
N VAL A 33 -10.63 34.75 5.46
CA VAL A 33 -9.70 33.61 5.31
C VAL A 33 -8.72 33.85 4.17
N SER A 34 -9.18 34.49 3.08
CA SER A 34 -8.33 34.87 1.94
C SER A 34 -7.25 35.88 2.32
N GLU A 35 -7.60 36.89 3.13
CA GLU A 35 -6.68 37.92 3.61
C GLU A 35 -5.66 37.36 4.61
N LEU A 36 -6.11 36.51 5.55
CA LEU A 36 -5.26 35.88 6.56
C LEU A 36 -4.19 34.95 5.96
N LEU A 37 -4.56 34.14 4.97
CA LEU A 37 -3.68 33.09 4.43
C LEU A 37 -3.10 33.41 3.05
N GLY A 38 -3.47 34.54 2.46
CA GLY A 38 -3.03 34.95 1.11
C GLY A 38 -3.51 34.01 -0.02
N ILE A 39 -4.55 33.22 0.23
CA ILE A 39 -5.12 32.24 -0.71
C ILE A 39 -6.26 32.91 -1.48
N PRO A 40 -6.30 32.84 -2.82
CA PRO A 40 -7.39 33.44 -3.60
C PRO A 40 -8.77 32.91 -3.20
N ARG A 41 -9.75 33.80 -3.02
CA ARG A 41 -11.14 33.44 -2.66
C ARG A 41 -11.75 32.35 -3.56
N ARG A 42 -11.43 32.38 -4.87
CA ARG A 42 -11.88 31.35 -5.82
C ARG A 42 -11.41 29.96 -5.44
N THR A 43 -10.17 29.83 -4.96
CA THR A 43 -9.59 28.57 -4.51
C THR A 43 -10.27 28.07 -3.23
N ILE A 44 -10.52 28.98 -2.28
CA ILE A 44 -11.23 28.66 -1.02
C ILE A 44 -12.64 28.12 -1.34
N ARG A 45 -13.39 28.79 -2.22
CA ARG A 45 -14.72 28.32 -2.65
C ARG A 45 -14.70 26.92 -3.25
N THR A 46 -13.74 26.63 -4.14
CA THR A 46 -13.58 25.28 -4.70
C THR A 46 -13.29 24.23 -3.62
N TRP A 47 -12.59 24.57 -2.54
CA TRP A 47 -12.37 23.65 -1.43
C TRP A 47 -13.61 23.49 -0.54
N ILE A 48 -14.40 24.54 -0.36
CA ILE A 48 -15.70 24.46 0.30
C ILE A 48 -16.63 23.49 -0.45
N ASP A 49 -16.63 23.52 -1.78
CA ASP A 49 -17.40 22.57 -2.61
C ASP A 49 -16.93 21.12 -2.41
N GLN A 50 -15.63 20.92 -2.13
CA GLN A 50 -14.99 19.62 -1.89
C GLN A 50 -14.81 19.29 -0.40
N LYS A 51 -15.51 20.00 0.49
CA LYS A 51 -15.20 19.99 1.94
C LYS A 51 -15.21 18.60 2.56
N TRP A 52 -16.17 17.77 2.18
CA TRP A 52 -16.36 16.44 2.76
C TRP A 52 -15.17 15.53 2.43
N ASP A 53 -14.68 15.55 1.19
CA ASP A 53 -13.53 14.75 0.75
C ASP A 53 -12.22 15.24 1.41
N ILE A 54 -12.08 16.55 1.63
CA ILE A 54 -10.88 17.14 2.24
C ILE A 54 -10.84 16.86 3.75
N LEU A 55 -11.98 16.99 4.45
CA LEU A 55 -12.06 16.76 5.90
C LEU A 55 -12.04 15.27 6.26
N ALA A 56 -12.61 14.40 5.41
CA ALA A 56 -12.57 12.95 5.61
C ALA A 56 -11.20 12.33 5.31
N TYR A 57 -10.23 13.09 4.79
CA TYR A 57 -8.90 12.57 4.49
C TYR A 57 -8.07 12.39 5.77
N ASP A 58 -7.77 11.14 6.11
CA ASP A 58 -6.99 10.71 7.29
C ASP A 58 -5.54 10.29 6.96
N GLY A 59 -5.13 10.46 5.71
CA GLY A 59 -3.81 10.09 5.22
C GLY A 59 -2.71 11.12 5.52
N ASN A 60 -1.51 10.87 4.98
CA ASN A 60 -0.41 11.83 5.05
C ASN A 60 -0.81 13.17 4.43
N GLU A 61 -0.70 14.28 5.15
CA GLU A 61 -1.22 15.59 4.73
C GLU A 61 -0.26 16.40 3.81
N LYS A 62 0.99 15.94 3.67
CA LYS A 62 2.02 16.54 2.80
C LYS A 62 1.69 16.60 1.30
N PRO A 63 0.97 15.63 0.69
CA PRO A 63 0.57 15.67 -0.70
C PRO A 63 -0.30 16.88 -1.03
N LYS A 64 -0.28 17.29 -2.30
CA LYS A 64 -1.06 18.42 -2.82
C LYS A 64 -2.45 17.99 -3.34
N LYS A 65 -2.69 16.69 -3.46
CA LYS A 65 -3.93 16.08 -3.97
C LYS A 65 -4.35 14.96 -3.01
N ILE A 66 -5.65 14.88 -2.74
CA ILE A 66 -6.26 13.79 -1.96
C ILE A 66 -6.13 12.47 -2.73
N VAL A 67 -6.47 12.50 -4.01
CA VAL A 67 -6.25 11.38 -4.92
C VAL A 67 -5.01 11.67 -5.77
N PRO A 68 -3.98 10.82 -5.74
CA PRO A 68 -2.83 10.92 -6.63
C PRO A 68 -3.30 11.03 -8.08
N GLY A 69 -2.74 11.99 -8.82
CA GLY A 69 -3.11 12.15 -10.23
C GLY A 69 -2.65 10.94 -11.06
N GLY A 70 -3.60 10.29 -11.71
CA GLY A 70 -3.37 9.19 -12.63
C GLY A 70 -4.47 8.15 -12.50
N ARG A 71 -5.06 7.72 -13.62
CA ARG A 71 -5.96 6.56 -13.60
C ARG A 71 -5.08 5.35 -13.29
N PRO A 72 -5.32 4.58 -12.21
CA PRO A 72 -4.69 3.28 -12.08
C PRO A 72 -5.12 2.51 -13.33
N GLU A 73 -4.17 2.18 -14.20
CA GLU A 73 -4.45 1.19 -15.24
C GLU A 73 -4.91 -0.05 -14.50
N THR A 74 -6.19 -0.36 -14.64
CA THR A 74 -6.83 -1.44 -13.90
C THR A 74 -6.86 -2.63 -14.84
N PHE A 75 -6.26 -3.71 -14.37
CA PHE A 75 -6.21 -4.97 -15.06
C PHE A 75 -7.62 -5.58 -15.11
N PRO A 76 -8.13 -6.03 -16.27
CA PRO A 76 -9.44 -6.67 -16.35
C PRO A 76 -9.36 -8.09 -15.79
N GLY A 77 -10.31 -8.45 -14.94
CA GLY A 77 -10.36 -9.76 -14.29
C GLY A 77 -9.51 -9.87 -13.02
N PRO A 78 -9.70 -8.98 -12.02
CA PRO A 78 -9.00 -9.11 -10.74
C PRO A 78 -9.31 -10.44 -10.05
N ASP A 79 -10.56 -10.90 -10.10
CA ASP A 79 -11.00 -12.03 -9.26
C ASP A 79 -10.33 -13.35 -9.64
N GLY A 80 -10.27 -13.69 -10.94
CA GLY A 80 -9.65 -14.93 -11.40
C GLY A 80 -8.15 -15.00 -11.14
N LEU A 81 -7.44 -13.88 -11.31
CA LEU A 81 -6.01 -13.81 -10.99
C LEU A 81 -5.80 -13.86 -9.47
N VAL A 82 -6.61 -13.16 -8.68
CA VAL A 82 -6.53 -13.19 -7.22
C VAL A 82 -6.79 -14.59 -6.66
N LEU A 83 -7.74 -15.33 -7.23
CA LEU A 83 -7.97 -16.74 -6.87
C LEU A 83 -6.72 -17.59 -7.08
N LEU A 84 -6.09 -17.52 -8.26
CA LEU A 84 -4.82 -18.20 -8.52
C LEU A 84 -3.73 -17.78 -7.51
N MET A 85 -3.68 -16.50 -7.14
CA MET A 85 -2.73 -15.99 -6.15
C MET A 85 -2.97 -16.57 -4.75
N ASN A 86 -4.23 -16.71 -4.35
CA ASN A 86 -4.60 -17.31 -3.07
C ASN A 86 -4.32 -18.82 -3.06
N GLU A 87 -4.70 -19.55 -4.11
CA GLU A 87 -4.44 -21.00 -4.22
C GLU A 87 -2.94 -21.32 -4.12
N MET A 88 -2.09 -20.55 -4.82
CA MET A 88 -0.63 -20.74 -4.75
C MET A 88 -0.10 -20.45 -3.34
N ARG A 89 -0.69 -19.48 -2.65
CA ARG A 89 -0.33 -19.14 -1.26
C ARG A 89 -0.75 -20.23 -0.28
N GLU A 90 -1.94 -20.79 -0.45
CA GLU A 90 -2.45 -21.91 0.36
C GLU A 90 -1.62 -23.18 0.17
N GLN A 91 -1.13 -23.41 -1.05
CA GLN A 91 -0.20 -24.50 -1.35
C GLN A 91 1.25 -24.21 -0.91
N GLU A 92 1.52 -23.06 -0.28
CA GLU A 92 2.87 -22.60 0.12
C GLU A 92 3.86 -22.53 -1.05
N ARG A 93 3.36 -22.32 -2.28
CA ARG A 93 4.17 -22.26 -3.48
C ARG A 93 4.60 -20.84 -3.80
N ALA A 94 5.86 -20.70 -4.21
CA ALA A 94 6.39 -19.42 -4.66
C ALA A 94 5.69 -18.99 -5.96
N MET A 95 4.98 -17.87 -5.89
CA MET A 95 4.47 -17.21 -7.08
C MET A 95 5.54 -16.31 -7.71
N THR A 96 5.69 -16.41 -9.02
CA THR A 96 6.58 -15.54 -9.80
C THR A 96 5.78 -14.71 -10.81
N THR A 97 6.37 -13.60 -11.26
CA THR A 97 5.80 -12.77 -12.33
C THR A 97 5.48 -13.58 -13.59
N THR A 98 6.25 -14.62 -13.88
CA THR A 98 6.01 -15.50 -15.03
C THR A 98 4.67 -16.23 -14.92
N HIS A 99 4.30 -16.71 -13.74
CA HIS A 99 2.99 -17.36 -13.52
C HIS A 99 1.85 -16.38 -13.84
N ILE A 100 1.95 -15.15 -13.33
CA ILE A 100 0.96 -14.09 -13.57
C ILE A 100 0.88 -13.76 -15.06
N VAL A 101 2.02 -13.60 -15.74
CA VAL A 101 2.05 -13.29 -17.18
C VAL A 101 1.45 -14.44 -18.00
N ASN A 102 1.71 -15.70 -17.64
CA ASN A 102 1.15 -16.85 -18.32
C ASN A 102 -0.37 -16.93 -18.15
N TRP A 103 -0.88 -16.68 -16.95
CA TRP A 103 -2.31 -16.59 -16.71
C TRP A 103 -2.96 -15.52 -17.58
N ILE A 104 -2.35 -14.33 -17.68
CA ILE A 104 -2.84 -13.25 -18.55
C ILE A 104 -2.83 -13.67 -20.03
N LYS A 105 -1.77 -14.34 -20.48
CA LYS A 105 -1.70 -14.83 -21.86
C LYS A 105 -2.80 -15.86 -22.16
N GLN A 106 -3.20 -16.67 -21.19
CA GLN A 106 -4.22 -17.70 -21.35
C GLN A 106 -5.64 -17.13 -21.30
N HIS A 107 -5.92 -16.24 -20.33
CA HIS A 107 -7.28 -15.80 -20.03
C HIS A 107 -7.61 -14.39 -20.56
N GLN A 108 -6.60 -13.58 -20.89
CA GLN A 108 -6.76 -12.15 -21.23
C GLN A 108 -5.85 -11.75 -22.41
N ALA A 109 -5.70 -12.65 -23.40
CA ALA A 109 -4.77 -12.48 -24.52
C ALA A 109 -5.07 -11.22 -25.36
N ASP A 110 -6.34 -10.96 -25.66
CA ASP A 110 -6.77 -9.78 -26.43
C ASP A 110 -6.45 -8.49 -25.69
N TRP A 111 -6.77 -8.45 -24.39
CA TRP A 111 -6.43 -7.31 -23.56
C TRP A 111 -4.91 -7.09 -23.52
N LEU A 112 -4.11 -8.15 -23.39
CA LEU A 112 -2.65 -8.03 -23.36
C LEU A 112 -2.12 -7.45 -24.68
N ARG A 113 -2.63 -7.90 -25.82
CA ARG A 113 -2.29 -7.36 -27.15
C ARG A 113 -2.64 -5.87 -27.24
N SER A 114 -3.88 -5.51 -26.92
CA SER A 114 -4.33 -4.11 -26.93
C SER A 114 -3.61 -3.23 -25.90
N TYR A 115 -3.19 -3.80 -24.77
CA TYR A 115 -2.42 -3.10 -23.76
C TYR A 115 -1.03 -2.76 -24.28
N VAL A 116 -0.30 -3.75 -24.80
CA VAL A 116 1.07 -3.55 -25.33
C VAL A 116 1.06 -2.60 -26.54
N ALA A 117 0.07 -2.71 -27.43
CA ALA A 117 -0.05 -1.85 -28.62
C ALA A 117 -0.21 -0.35 -28.29
N ARG A 118 -0.79 -0.01 -27.13
CA ARG A 118 -0.94 1.39 -26.67
C ARG A 118 0.33 1.97 -26.06
N LYS A 119 1.34 1.15 -25.79
CA LYS A 119 2.58 1.58 -25.13
C LYS A 119 3.60 2.03 -26.18
N LYS A 120 4.55 2.85 -25.73
CA LYS A 120 5.71 3.20 -26.55
C LYS A 120 6.42 1.91 -27.00
N PRO A 121 6.89 1.83 -28.26
CA PRO A 121 7.69 0.71 -28.74
C PRO A 121 8.85 0.40 -27.78
N GLY A 122 9.07 -0.87 -27.46
CA GLY A 122 10.08 -1.31 -26.49
C GLY A 122 9.72 -1.13 -25.00
N ALA A 123 8.70 -0.33 -24.66
CA ALA A 123 8.30 -0.08 -23.26
C ALA A 123 7.15 -0.99 -22.76
N GLY A 124 6.52 -1.75 -23.66
CA GLY A 124 5.33 -2.57 -23.35
C GLY A 124 5.55 -3.54 -22.19
N TYR A 125 6.59 -4.37 -22.26
CA TYR A 125 6.88 -5.37 -21.23
C TYR A 125 7.19 -4.74 -19.86
N GLN A 126 8.04 -3.71 -19.81
CA GLN A 126 8.35 -3.00 -18.56
C GLN A 126 7.12 -2.33 -17.94
N SER A 127 6.23 -1.78 -18.78
CA SER A 127 4.97 -1.21 -18.30
C SER A 127 4.04 -2.27 -17.73
N LEU A 128 4.02 -3.48 -18.31
CA LEU A 128 3.26 -4.62 -17.81
C LEU A 128 3.79 -5.06 -16.44
N LEU A 129 5.11 -5.19 -16.28
CA LEU A 129 5.70 -5.56 -14.99
C LEU A 129 5.31 -4.58 -13.87
N ARG A 130 5.35 -3.27 -14.12
CA ARG A 130 4.94 -2.24 -13.14
C ARG A 130 3.44 -2.28 -12.83
N LEU A 131 2.63 -2.63 -13.82
CA LEU A 131 1.19 -2.82 -13.61
C LEU A 131 0.94 -4.02 -12.67
N LEU A 132 1.63 -5.14 -12.92
CA LEU A 132 1.53 -6.35 -12.11
C LEU A 132 2.05 -6.17 -10.69
N GLN A 133 3.17 -5.46 -10.51
CA GLN A 133 3.69 -5.15 -9.18
C GLN A 133 2.68 -4.34 -8.35
N ARG A 134 2.06 -3.33 -8.97
CA ARG A 134 1.02 -2.53 -8.32
C ARG A 134 -0.24 -3.34 -8.03
N PHE A 135 -0.60 -4.27 -8.92
CA PHE A 135 -1.69 -5.20 -8.70
C PHE A 135 -1.43 -6.08 -7.47
N CYS A 136 -0.28 -6.77 -7.42
CA CYS A 136 0.10 -7.62 -6.30
C CYS A 136 0.06 -6.85 -4.98
N HIS A 137 0.64 -5.64 -4.95
CA HIS A 137 0.68 -4.81 -3.76
C HIS A 137 -0.72 -4.43 -3.26
N ARG A 138 -1.65 -4.05 -4.15
CA ARG A 138 -3.03 -3.73 -3.77
C ARG A 138 -3.78 -4.92 -3.18
N HIS A 139 -3.43 -6.15 -3.58
CA HIS A 139 -4.03 -7.37 -3.07
C HIS A 139 -3.26 -7.98 -1.88
N GLY A 140 -2.36 -7.21 -1.26
CA GLY A 140 -1.63 -7.65 -0.06
C GLY A 140 -0.46 -8.61 -0.33
N PHE A 141 -0.11 -8.83 -1.60
CA PHE A 141 1.03 -9.67 -1.97
C PHE A 141 2.30 -8.82 -2.01
N SER A 142 3.25 -9.18 -1.15
CA SER A 142 4.58 -8.58 -1.10
C SER A 142 5.63 -9.61 -1.52
N ARG A 143 6.79 -9.11 -1.97
CA ARG A 143 7.93 -9.98 -2.27
C ARG A 143 8.49 -10.52 -0.97
N GLN A 144 8.40 -11.83 -0.79
CA GLN A 144 9.05 -12.53 0.32
C GLN A 144 10.31 -13.25 -0.16
N ARG A 145 11.30 -13.37 0.75
CA ARG A 145 12.43 -14.28 0.53
C ARG A 145 11.99 -15.67 0.98
N PRO A 146 12.25 -16.74 0.21
CA PRO A 146 11.99 -18.09 0.66
C PRO A 146 12.68 -18.33 2.01
N GLY A 147 11.89 -18.64 3.04
CA GLY A 147 12.40 -19.08 4.32
C GLY A 147 12.91 -20.51 4.23
N LYS A 148 13.89 -20.87 5.07
CA LYS A 148 14.34 -22.27 5.23
C LYS A 148 13.45 -23.00 6.26
N ASN A 149 12.13 -22.90 6.12
CA ASN A 149 11.22 -23.58 7.03
C ASN A 149 11.26 -25.08 6.74
N LYS A 150 11.40 -25.89 7.79
CA LYS A 150 11.48 -27.36 7.68
C LYS A 150 10.11 -28.04 7.64
N GLN A 151 9.05 -27.31 7.98
CA GLN A 151 7.68 -27.81 8.16
C GLN A 151 6.69 -26.88 7.46
N SER A 152 5.60 -27.44 6.95
CA SER A 152 4.49 -26.67 6.39
C SER A 152 3.68 -25.98 7.50
N GLN A 153 2.96 -24.91 7.14
CA GLN A 153 2.03 -24.22 8.02
C GLN A 153 0.99 -25.20 8.57
N ALA A 154 0.46 -26.10 7.74
CA ALA A 154 -0.51 -27.10 8.15
C ALA A 154 0.03 -28.04 9.25
N ALA A 155 1.26 -28.52 9.09
CA ALA A 155 1.91 -29.37 10.09
C ALA A 155 2.15 -28.60 11.41
N LEU A 156 2.55 -27.33 11.33
CA LEU A 156 2.73 -26.48 12.52
C LEU A 156 1.42 -26.21 13.26
N VAL A 157 0.32 -25.98 12.52
CA VAL A 157 -1.02 -25.82 13.11
C VAL A 157 -1.45 -27.10 13.81
N GLU A 158 -1.26 -28.26 13.18
CA GLU A 158 -1.63 -29.55 13.77
C GLU A 158 -0.87 -29.80 15.09
N VAL A 159 0.44 -29.55 15.11
CA VAL A 159 1.27 -29.70 16.32
C VAL A 159 0.81 -28.73 17.41
N ARG A 160 0.56 -27.46 17.07
CA ARG A 160 0.06 -26.45 18.00
C ARG A 160 -1.27 -26.85 18.61
N ASP A 161 -2.22 -27.30 17.79
CA ASP A 161 -3.57 -27.62 18.25
C ASP A 161 -3.58 -28.88 19.13
N LYS A 162 -2.78 -29.90 18.79
CA LYS A 162 -2.55 -31.07 19.66
C LYS A 162 -1.97 -30.67 21.00
N PHE A 163 -0.93 -29.85 21.00
CA PHE A 163 -0.31 -29.35 22.23
C PHE A 163 -1.32 -28.57 23.09
N ALA A 164 -2.11 -27.68 22.49
CA ALA A 164 -3.11 -26.90 23.21
C ALA A 164 -4.17 -27.80 23.89
N VAL A 165 -4.64 -28.84 23.20
CA VAL A 165 -5.59 -29.81 23.78
C VAL A 165 -4.97 -30.56 24.95
N GLU A 166 -3.75 -31.04 24.82
CA GLU A 166 -3.05 -31.76 25.88
C GLU A 166 -2.79 -30.86 27.09
N PHE A 167 -2.29 -29.65 26.85
CA PHE A 167 -2.04 -28.64 27.89
C PHE A 167 -3.32 -28.32 28.68
N HIS A 168 -4.41 -27.98 28.01
CA HIS A 168 -5.66 -27.64 28.69
C HIS A 168 -6.33 -28.84 29.38
N ARG A 169 -6.06 -30.07 28.94
CA ARG A 169 -6.51 -31.28 29.63
C ARG A 169 -5.74 -31.48 30.93
N GLU A 170 -4.42 -31.40 30.88
CA GLU A 170 -3.53 -31.74 31.99
C GLU A 170 -3.52 -30.66 33.07
N TYR A 171 -3.58 -29.39 32.67
CA TYR A 171 -3.51 -28.25 33.60
C TYR A 171 -4.87 -27.61 33.90
N ARG A 172 -6.00 -28.28 33.62
CA ARG A 172 -7.36 -27.72 33.81
C ARG A 172 -7.64 -27.18 35.21
N GLY A 173 -7.00 -27.75 36.24
CA GLY A 173 -7.19 -27.36 37.64
C GLY A 173 -6.33 -26.19 38.11
N PHE A 174 -5.38 -25.73 37.28
CA PHE A 174 -4.48 -24.64 37.60
C PHE A 174 -5.05 -23.33 37.08
N GLY A 175 -5.11 -22.31 37.94
CA GLY A 175 -5.50 -20.97 37.51
C GLY A 175 -4.41 -20.29 36.70
N PRO A 176 -4.75 -19.31 35.85
CA PRO A 176 -3.80 -18.60 34.99
C PRO A 176 -2.60 -18.00 35.74
N GLU A 177 -2.79 -17.61 37.00
CA GLU A 177 -1.77 -17.05 37.89
C GLU A 177 -0.62 -18.02 38.24
N THR A 178 -0.77 -19.30 37.93
CA THR A 178 0.24 -20.34 38.18
C THR A 178 1.01 -20.78 36.93
N ILE A 179 0.68 -20.22 35.77
CA ILE A 179 1.31 -20.53 34.48
C ILE A 179 2.33 -19.43 34.17
N TYR A 180 3.60 -19.81 34.11
CA TYR A 180 4.70 -18.90 33.79
C TYR A 180 5.27 -19.26 32.41
N ASP A 181 5.39 -18.26 31.54
CA ASP A 181 6.11 -18.43 30.26
C ASP A 181 7.61 -18.28 30.51
N VAL A 182 8.39 -19.21 29.97
CA VAL A 182 9.85 -19.23 30.12
C VAL A 182 10.44 -19.50 28.74
N ASP A 183 10.95 -18.45 28.10
CA ASP A 183 11.70 -18.54 26.86
C ASP A 183 13.09 -17.94 27.01
N GLU A 184 14.06 -18.51 26.28
CA GLU A 184 15.40 -17.93 26.19
C GLU A 184 15.44 -16.95 25.01
N THR A 185 15.35 -15.65 25.31
CA THR A 185 15.60 -14.62 24.30
C THR A 185 17.11 -14.48 24.09
N GLY A 186 17.62 -15.06 23.00
CA GLY A 186 19.03 -14.93 22.63
C GLY A 186 19.42 -13.47 22.40
N PHE A 187 20.38 -12.97 23.19
CA PHE A 187 20.92 -11.61 23.02
C PHE A 187 21.94 -11.58 21.88
N HIS A 188 21.60 -10.91 20.77
CA HIS A 188 22.52 -10.72 19.65
C HIS A 188 23.23 -9.37 19.77
N CYS A 189 24.51 -9.38 20.13
CA CYS A 189 25.36 -8.21 19.96
C CYS A 189 25.65 -8.02 18.47
N ASP A 190 24.84 -7.22 17.77
CA ASP A 190 25.14 -6.78 16.41
C ASP A 190 26.45 -5.98 16.42
N MET A 191 27.55 -6.65 16.09
CA MET A 191 28.80 -5.96 15.83
C MET A 191 28.68 -5.35 14.42
N PRO A 192 28.66 -4.01 14.28
CA PRO A 192 28.51 -3.41 12.96
C PRO A 192 29.63 -3.89 12.04
N PRO A 193 29.35 -4.13 10.75
CA PRO A 193 30.36 -4.56 9.80
C PRO A 193 31.55 -3.60 9.86
N LYS A 194 32.77 -4.16 9.95
CA LYS A 194 34.01 -3.40 9.96
C LYS A 194 34.15 -2.67 8.61
N TYR A 195 33.66 -1.44 8.54
CA TYR A 195 34.01 -0.54 7.45
C TYR A 195 35.47 -0.15 7.67
N ASN A 196 36.38 -0.80 6.95
CA ASN A 196 37.73 -0.27 6.81
C ASN A 196 37.63 0.94 5.87
N LEU A 197 37.84 2.13 6.40
CA LEU A 197 38.16 3.29 5.59
C LEU A 197 39.58 3.08 5.06
N SER A 198 39.71 2.55 3.85
CA SER A 198 40.97 2.66 3.10
C SER A 198 41.06 4.09 2.57
N ALA A 199 42.17 4.77 2.90
CA ALA A 199 42.55 6.07 2.36
C ALA A 199 42.89 5.99 0.85
#